data_AF-A0A9D8K0Q3-F1
#
_entry.id   AF-A0A9D8K0Q3-F1
#
_cell.length_a   1.000
_cell.length_b   1.000
_cell.length_c   1.000
_cell.angle_alpha   90.00
_cell.angle_beta   90.00
_cell.angle_gamma   90.00
#
_symmetry.space_group_name_H-M   'P 1'
#
loop_
_entity.id
_entity.type
_entity.pdbx_description
1 polymer ?
#
loop_
_entity_poly.entity_id
_entity_poly.type
_entity_poly.pdbx_seq_one_letter_code
_entity_poly.pdbx_strand_id
1 'polypeptide(L)' 'IGAAGISAFPMSARVVQKVGLEADPQNHLLMHAAGANTAGQIASVVAGGAILALLL' A
#
# COMPACT_ATOMS: atom_id res chain seq x y z
N ILE A 1 7.73 1.45 -4.13
CA ILE A 1 6.76 0.34 -3.97
C ILE A 1 6.47 0.00 -2.52
N GLY A 2 7.48 -0.28 -1.66
CA GLY A 2 7.23 -0.61 -0.25
C GLY A 2 6.31 0.36 0.49
N ALA A 3 6.51 1.68 0.29
CA ALA A 3 5.64 2.73 0.86
C ALA A 3 4.16 2.66 0.41
N ALA A 4 3.86 2.04 -0.74
CA ALA A 4 2.47 1.85 -1.17
C ALA A 4 1.74 0.83 -0.28
N GLY A 5 2.46 0.01 0.49
CA GLY A 5 1.90 -0.94 1.44
C GLY A 5 1.17 -0.31 2.64
N ILE A 6 1.25 1.02 2.81
CA ILE A 6 0.42 1.74 3.77
C ILE A 6 -1.06 1.56 3.39
N SER A 7 -1.88 1.27 4.41
CA SER A 7 -3.33 1.03 4.33
C SER A 7 -4.14 2.31 4.03
N ALA A 8 -3.84 2.97 2.91
CA ALA A 8 -4.50 4.19 2.46
C ALA A 8 -4.89 4.07 0.98
N PHE A 9 -5.83 3.16 0.68
CA PHE A 9 -6.24 2.87 -0.70
C PHE A 9 -7.18 3.94 -1.27
N PRO A 10 -6.99 4.44 -2.51
CA PRO A 10 -5.89 4.18 -3.46
C PRO A 10 -4.74 5.22 -3.38
N MET A 11 -4.73 6.08 -2.36
CA MET A 11 -3.85 7.26 -2.28
C MET A 11 -2.37 6.91 -2.12
N SER A 12 -1.99 5.91 -1.33
CA SER A 12 -0.57 5.56 -1.15
C SER A 12 0.08 5.10 -2.46
N ALA A 13 -0.64 4.35 -3.29
CA ALA A 13 -0.19 3.96 -4.63
C ALA A 13 -0.01 5.17 -5.57
N ARG A 14 -0.90 6.17 -5.49
CA ARG A 14 -0.79 7.42 -6.27
C ARG A 14 0.38 8.30 -5.83
N VAL A 15 0.65 8.38 -4.53
CA VAL A 15 1.81 9.10 -4.01
C VAL A 15 3.11 8.44 -4.48
N VAL A 16 3.20 7.11 -4.42
CA VAL A 16 4.36 6.37 -4.93
C VAL A 16 4.52 6.55 -6.45
N GLN A 17 3.43 6.57 -7.22
CA GLN A 17 3.47 6.90 -8.64
C GLN A 17 4.04 8.30 -8.88
N LYS A 18 3.58 9.31 -8.13
CA LYS A 18 4.05 10.69 -8.27
C LYS A 18 5.55 10.80 -8.01
N VAL A 19 6.01 10.25 -6.88
CA VAL A 19 7.45 10.24 -6.52
C VAL A 19 8.27 9.43 -7.53
N GLY A 20 7.72 8.34 -8.06
CA GLY A 20 8.35 7.55 -9.12
C GLY A 20 8.57 8.35 -10.41
N LEU A 21 7.57 9.12 -10.84
CA LEU A 21 7.66 9.98 -12.01
C LEU A 21 8.59 11.19 -11.82
N GLU A 22 8.72 11.69 -10.59
CA GLU A 22 9.70 12.74 -10.24
C GLU A 22 11.15 12.24 -10.38
N ALA A 23 11.39 10.95 -10.09
CA ALA A 23 12.71 10.34 -10.23
C ALA A 23 12.99 9.86 -11.68
N ASP A 24 11.99 9.31 -12.35
CA ASP A 24 12.06 8.86 -13.74
C ASP A 24 10.67 9.03 -14.41
N PRO A 25 10.52 9.97 -15.36
CA PRO A 25 9.25 10.24 -16.04
C PRO A 25 8.66 9.07 -16.83
N GLN A 26 9.45 8.03 -17.13
CA GLN A 26 8.97 6.83 -17.83
C GLN A 26 8.57 5.69 -16.88
N ASN A 27 8.82 5.84 -15.58
CA ASN A 27 8.60 4.80 -14.60
C ASN A 27 7.18 4.82 -14.02
N HIS A 28 6.26 4.16 -14.72
CA HIS A 28 4.85 4.05 -14.32
C HIS A 28 4.62 2.90 -13.34
N LEU A 29 4.67 3.23 -12.06
CA LEU A 29 4.51 2.31 -10.93
C LEU A 29 3.06 2.09 -10.48
N LEU A 30 2.08 2.90 -10.89
CA LEU A 30 0.72 2.89 -10.31
C LEU A 30 0.09 1.49 -10.27
N MET A 31 0.13 0.77 -11.39
CA MET A 31 -0.47 -0.57 -11.48
C MET A 31 0.27 -1.59 -10.62
N HIS A 32 1.59 -1.49 -10.51
CA HIS A 32 2.38 -2.35 -9.61
C HIS A 32 2.20 -1.97 -8.12
N ALA A 33 2.10 -0.69 -7.82
CA ALA A 33 1.92 -0.16 -6.47
C ALA A 33 0.53 -0.44 -5.90
N ALA A 34 -0.49 -0.55 -6.77
CA ALA A 34 -1.85 -0.90 -6.37
C ALA A 34 -1.91 -2.25 -5.64
N GLY A 35 -1.17 -3.26 -6.11
CA GLY A 35 -1.12 -4.57 -5.45
C GLY A 35 -0.55 -4.50 -4.03
N ALA A 36 0.55 -3.76 -3.84
CA ALA A 36 1.11 -3.52 -2.50
C ALA A 36 0.12 -2.78 -1.59
N ASN A 37 -0.63 -1.81 -2.13
CA ASN A 37 -1.62 -1.06 -1.36
C ASN A 37 -2.82 -1.93 -0.94
N THR A 38 -3.30 -2.80 -1.82
CA THR A 38 -4.32 -3.80 -1.48
C THR A 38 -3.83 -4.77 -0.41
N ALA A 39 -2.58 -5.23 -0.51
CA ALA A 39 -1.98 -6.09 0.52
C ALA A 39 -1.93 -5.39 1.89
N GLY A 40 -1.65 -4.09 1.93
CA GLY A 40 -1.70 -3.28 3.15
C GLY A 40 -3.06 -3.28 3.84
N GLN A 41 -4.15 -3.15 3.07
CA GLN A 41 -5.52 -3.23 3.61
C GLN A 41 -5.79 -4.60 4.25
N ILE A 42 -5.41 -5.69 3.57
CA ILE A 42 -5.58 -7.07 4.06
C ILE A 42 -4.75 -7.29 5.34
N ALA A 43 -3.50 -6.84 5.35
CA ALA A 43 -2.63 -6.96 6.51
C ALA A 43 -3.21 -6.24 7.74
N SER A 44 -3.80 -5.05 7.57
CA SER A 44 -4.45 -4.31 8.66
C SER A 44 -5.59 -5.09 9.30
N VAL A 45 -6.46 -5.72 8.52
CA VAL A 45 -7.57 -6.54 9.07
C VAL A 45 -7.05 -7.81 9.74
N VAL A 46 -6.03 -8.47 9.17
CA VAL A 46 -5.40 -9.64 9.78
C VAL A 46 -4.76 -9.27 11.12
N ALA A 47 -4.01 -8.17 11.19
CA ALA A 47 -3.41 -7.68 12.42
C ALA A 47 -4.47 -7.33 13.47
N GLY A 48 -5.54 -6.63 13.06
CA GLY A 48 -6.67 -6.34 13.95
C GLY A 48 -7.34 -7.62 14.48
N GLY A 49 -7.56 -8.62 13.61
CA GLY A 49 -8.12 -9.91 13.98
C GLY A 49 -7.22 -10.69 14.95
N ALA A 50 -5.91 -10.67 14.74
CA ALA A 50 -4.95 -11.30 15.65
C ALA A 50 -4.95 -10.64 17.03
N ILE A 51 -5.01 -9.31 17.10
CA ILE A 51 -5.11 -8.59 18.38
C ILE A 51 -6.39 -8.96 19.11
N LEU A 52 -7.54 -8.99 18.41
CA LEU A 52 -8.80 -9.40 19.02
C LEU A 52 -8.76 -10.84 19.54
N ALA A 53 -8.16 -11.77 18.78
CA ALA A 53 -8.01 -13.17 19.19
C ALA A 53 -7.05 -13.39 20.38
N LEU A 54 -6.16 -12.42 20.66
CA LEU A 54 -5.29 -12.46 21.84
C LEU A 54 -5.96 -11.83 23.08
N LEU A 55 -6.93 -10.94 22.88
CA LEU A 55 -7.59 -10.20 23.96
C LEU A 55 -8.93 -10.83 24.40
N LEU A 56 -9.59 -11.57 23.51
CA LEU A 56 -10.82 -12.33 23.77
C LEU A 56 -10.49 -13.81 24.01
#